data_AF-A0A7K3A1D8-F1
#
_entry.id   AF-A0A7K3A1D8-F1
#
_cell.length_a   1.000
_cell.length_b   1.000
_cell.length_c   1.000
_cell.angle_alpha   90.00
_cell.angle_beta   90.00
_cell.angle_gamma   90.00
#
_symmetry.space_group_name_H-M   'P 1'
#
loop_
_entity.id
_entity.type
_entity.pdbx_description
1 polymer ?
#
loop_
_entity_poly.entity_id
_entity_poly.type
_entity_poly.pdbx_seq_one_letter_code
_entity_poly.pdbx_strand_id
1 'polypeptide(L)'
;MPSTTSDHEIETLAEFDEVVADRGSLSKHRVQAVDLTARTRSLLATDVEGAVFLGCPMEPEAAAQVRARGALVFPPVPGLPFDPYRGHLYTPDELFEGLASPDGYEATPDSRAYAWFQRTKADGDVFASMLRAVHDDSISDALDELLVGARVVGVMGGHAMARGTDAYASAAHLGRTLARAGLTVATGGGPGAMEAANLGAYAAPLDDAMLDEALELLAKSPSFTPSITDWAAAAFEVRTRWPDGGPSVGIPTWFYGHEPPNAFAAHLAKYFANATREDGLLARSNAGVIFLPGAAGTVQEIFDNATPNYYESRGEPTPMVLVDRAHWTERLPTWPLLQALARERSMESRIALVDTAEEAGEALKRLSGSSTGQV
;
A
#
# COMPACT_ATOMS: atom_id res chain seq x y z
N MET A 1 2.18 20.01 22.24
CA MET A 1 2.30 20.54 20.87
C MET A 1 3.43 19.75 20.23
N PRO A 2 3.15 18.66 19.49
CA PRO A 2 4.22 18.05 18.69
C PRO A 2 4.60 19.11 17.65
N SER A 3 5.86 19.52 17.61
CA SER A 3 6.33 20.37 16.51
C SER A 3 6.14 19.55 15.25
N THR A 4 5.42 20.08 14.29
CA THR A 4 5.47 19.61 12.90
C THR A 4 6.95 19.62 12.51
N THR A 5 7.61 18.45 12.55
CA THR A 5 8.85 18.23 11.82
C THR A 5 8.48 18.60 10.39
N SER A 6 8.92 19.77 9.94
CA SER A 6 8.85 20.10 8.53
C SER A 6 9.74 19.06 7.87
N ASP A 7 9.14 18.08 7.23
CA ASP A 7 9.91 17.10 6.48
C ASP A 7 10.79 17.88 5.52
N HIS A 8 12.09 17.65 5.68
CA HIS A 8 13.13 18.36 4.94
C HIS A 8 13.27 17.75 3.53
N GLU A 9 12.18 17.19 3.02
CA GLU A 9 12.14 16.32 1.86
C GLU A 9 11.64 17.11 0.65
N ILE A 10 12.24 16.83 -0.50
CA ILE A 10 11.96 17.49 -1.78
C ILE A 10 11.83 16.38 -2.81
N GLU A 11 10.61 16.15 -3.27
CA GLU A 11 10.25 15.01 -4.12
C GLU A 11 9.77 15.48 -5.49
N THR A 12 9.50 16.78 -5.62
CA THR A 12 9.11 17.41 -6.88
C THR A 12 10.07 18.53 -7.28
N LEU A 13 10.11 18.79 -8.58
CA LEU A 13 10.86 19.93 -9.12
C LEU A 13 10.29 21.28 -8.65
N ALA A 14 8.99 21.34 -8.37
CA ALA A 14 8.33 22.54 -7.88
C ALA A 14 8.76 22.88 -6.45
N GLU A 15 8.78 21.90 -5.55
CA GLU A 15 9.30 22.07 -4.18
C GLU A 15 10.77 22.46 -4.19
N PHE A 16 11.57 21.86 -5.07
CA PHE A 16 12.97 22.25 -5.24
C PHE A 16 13.09 23.73 -5.60
N ASP A 17 12.33 24.17 -6.61
CA ASP A 17 12.36 25.56 -7.07
C ASP A 17 11.89 26.53 -5.98
N GLU A 18 10.86 26.16 -5.21
CA GLU A 18 10.34 26.93 -4.07
C GLU A 18 11.38 27.06 -2.96
N VAL A 19 11.94 25.95 -2.48
CA VAL A 19 12.94 25.95 -1.39
C VAL A 19 14.18 26.76 -1.78
N VAL A 20 14.65 26.59 -3.02
CA VAL A 20 15.81 27.34 -3.54
C VAL A 20 15.51 28.83 -3.63
N ALA A 21 14.32 29.22 -4.11
CA ALA A 21 13.93 30.62 -4.24
C ALA A 21 13.77 31.31 -2.87
N ASP A 22 13.15 30.63 -1.90
CA ASP A 22 12.80 31.21 -0.61
C ASP A 22 13.97 31.23 0.38
N ARG A 23 14.74 30.14 0.42
CA ARG A 23 15.79 29.95 1.44
C ARG A 23 17.19 30.17 0.91
N GLY A 24 17.41 30.01 -0.39
CA GLY A 24 18.74 30.04 -1.01
C GLY A 24 19.70 28.95 -0.50
N SER A 25 19.20 27.97 0.24
CA SER A 25 19.97 26.87 0.84
C SER A 25 19.14 25.59 0.90
N LEU A 26 19.78 24.48 0.55
CA LEU A 26 19.30 23.11 0.67
C LEU A 26 19.92 22.41 1.89
N SER A 27 20.58 23.14 2.79
CA SER A 27 21.17 22.53 3.98
C SER A 27 20.11 21.76 4.77
N LYS A 28 20.46 20.52 5.15
CA LYS A 28 19.61 19.54 5.82
C LYS A 28 18.46 18.97 4.99
N HIS A 29 18.30 19.37 3.72
CA HIS A 29 17.27 18.79 2.87
C HIS A 29 17.66 17.41 2.31
N ARG A 30 16.65 16.61 1.99
CA ARG A 30 16.70 15.34 1.28
C ARG A 30 15.98 15.55 -0.04
N VAL A 31 16.68 15.40 -1.16
CA VAL A 31 16.07 15.51 -2.49
C VAL A 31 15.99 14.11 -3.05
N GLN A 32 14.78 13.64 -3.37
CA GLN A 32 14.50 12.25 -3.73
C GLN A 32 13.97 12.17 -5.16
N ALA A 33 14.65 11.40 -6.03
CA ALA A 33 14.21 11.09 -7.40
C ALA A 33 13.86 12.30 -8.30
N VAL A 34 14.28 13.52 -7.96
CA VAL A 34 14.01 14.73 -8.77
C VAL A 34 15.04 14.87 -9.90
N ASP A 35 14.58 15.03 -11.13
CA ASP A 35 15.45 15.39 -12.26
C ASP A 35 15.89 16.86 -12.19
N LEU A 36 17.16 17.06 -11.84
CA LEU A 36 17.81 18.35 -11.66
C LEU A 36 18.73 18.74 -12.81
N THR A 37 18.74 17.98 -13.92
CA THR A 37 19.58 18.29 -15.11
C THR A 37 19.32 19.71 -15.61
N ALA A 38 18.04 20.08 -15.75
CA ALA A 38 17.59 21.41 -16.14
C ALA A 38 17.75 22.50 -15.05
N ARG A 39 18.23 22.15 -13.84
CA ARG A 39 18.44 23.07 -12.70
C ARG A 39 19.91 23.25 -12.33
N THR A 40 20.83 22.86 -13.20
CA THR A 40 22.28 22.99 -12.99
C THR A 40 22.70 24.38 -12.49
N ARG A 41 22.21 25.47 -13.10
CA ARG A 41 22.55 26.82 -12.66
C ARG A 41 22.09 27.11 -11.23
N SER A 42 20.84 26.79 -10.91
CA SER A 42 20.25 26.99 -9.58
C SER A 42 21.00 26.15 -8.54
N LEU A 43 21.26 24.88 -8.85
CA LEU A 43 21.98 23.95 -7.99
C LEU A 43 23.39 24.44 -7.67
N LEU A 44 24.10 24.99 -8.66
CA LEU A 44 25.44 25.57 -8.46
C LEU A 44 25.42 26.91 -7.71
N ALA A 45 24.33 27.66 -7.77
CA ALA A 45 24.18 28.92 -7.02
C ALA A 45 23.71 28.73 -5.56
N THR A 46 23.14 27.57 -5.25
CA THR A 46 22.54 27.26 -3.95
C THR A 46 23.56 26.69 -2.97
N ASP A 47 23.43 27.03 -1.69
CA ASP A 47 24.16 26.35 -0.61
C ASP A 47 23.62 24.92 -0.43
N VAL A 48 24.49 23.92 -0.53
CA VAL A 48 24.14 22.49 -0.50
C VAL A 48 24.80 21.74 0.65
N GLU A 49 25.46 22.43 1.57
CA GLU A 49 26.20 21.76 2.65
C GLU A 49 25.26 20.94 3.55
N GLY A 50 25.53 19.63 3.66
CA GLY A 50 24.70 18.70 4.45
C GLY A 50 23.38 18.30 3.79
N ALA A 51 23.14 18.68 2.53
CA ALA A 51 22.05 18.13 1.73
C ALA A 51 22.35 16.68 1.32
N VAL A 52 21.31 15.87 1.12
CA VAL A 52 21.43 14.53 0.55
C VAL A 52 20.56 14.47 -0.71
N PHE A 53 21.14 13.98 -1.81
CA PHE A 53 20.45 13.75 -3.07
C PHE A 53 20.38 12.25 -3.31
N LEU A 54 19.18 11.71 -3.37
CA LEU A 54 18.88 10.29 -3.56
C LEU A 54 18.36 10.10 -4.98
N GLY A 55 19.16 9.46 -5.84
CA GLY A 55 18.72 9.10 -7.18
C GLY A 55 18.45 10.25 -8.14
N CYS A 56 18.86 11.49 -7.82
CA CYS A 56 18.55 12.68 -8.62
C CYS A 56 19.44 12.77 -9.88
N PRO A 57 18.89 12.74 -11.10
CA PRO A 57 19.65 13.04 -12.32
C PRO A 57 20.23 14.45 -12.29
N MET A 58 21.50 14.58 -12.66
CA MET A 58 22.25 15.84 -12.71
C MET A 58 23.26 15.80 -13.84
N GLU A 59 23.65 16.96 -14.37
CA GLU A 59 24.85 17.05 -15.21
C GLU A 59 26.10 16.59 -14.43
N PRO A 60 27.04 15.83 -15.04
CA PRO A 60 28.17 15.22 -14.33
C PRO A 60 29.02 16.23 -13.55
N GLU A 61 29.29 17.40 -14.13
CA GLU A 61 30.04 18.46 -13.43
C GLU A 61 29.26 19.06 -12.26
N ALA A 62 27.93 19.17 -12.39
CA ALA A 62 27.07 19.67 -11.32
C ALA A 62 27.07 18.73 -10.12
N ALA A 63 26.89 17.42 -10.35
CA ALA A 63 26.95 16.40 -9.31
C ALA A 63 28.32 16.39 -8.58
N ALA A 64 29.42 16.52 -9.33
CA ALA A 64 30.76 16.59 -8.75
C ALA A 64 30.95 17.83 -7.86
N GLN A 65 30.47 19.00 -8.30
CA GLN A 65 30.56 20.24 -7.53
C GLN A 65 29.66 20.24 -6.30
N VAL A 66 28.45 19.67 -6.39
CA VAL A 66 27.54 19.51 -5.25
C VAL A 66 28.20 18.65 -4.17
N ARG A 67 28.80 17.51 -4.55
CA ARG A 67 29.58 16.68 -3.62
C ARG A 67 30.78 17.42 -3.01
N ALA A 68 31.53 18.16 -3.82
CA ALA A 68 32.69 18.92 -3.36
C ALA A 68 32.32 20.00 -2.33
N ARG A 69 31.07 20.47 -2.32
CA ARG A 69 30.52 21.45 -1.38
C ARG A 69 29.83 20.83 -0.16
N GLY A 70 30.04 19.55 0.11
CA GLY A 70 29.60 18.91 1.36
C GLY A 70 28.22 18.26 1.32
N ALA A 71 27.62 18.09 0.13
CA ALA A 71 26.42 17.27 -0.03
C ALA A 71 26.77 15.79 -0.25
N LEU A 72 25.88 14.89 0.17
CA LEU A 72 25.92 13.48 -0.18
C LEU A 72 25.07 13.25 -1.44
N VAL A 73 25.61 12.58 -2.45
CA VAL A 73 24.90 12.35 -3.72
C VAL A 73 24.96 10.87 -4.06
N PHE A 74 23.80 10.22 -4.05
CA PHE A 74 23.58 8.88 -4.55
C PHE A 74 23.09 8.98 -6.00
N PRO A 75 23.80 8.39 -6.97
CA PRO A 75 23.44 8.53 -8.37
C PRO A 75 22.17 7.73 -8.72
N PRO A 76 21.43 8.14 -9.77
CA PRO A 76 20.43 7.28 -10.39
C PRO A 76 21.07 5.96 -10.84
N VAL A 77 20.34 4.86 -10.74
CA VAL A 77 20.83 3.54 -11.16
C VAL A 77 20.22 3.19 -12.53
N PRO A 78 20.99 3.29 -13.63
CA PRO A 78 20.46 3.09 -14.96
C PRO A 78 20.04 1.64 -15.20
N GLY A 79 18.97 1.44 -15.96
CA GLY A 79 18.53 0.12 -16.42
C GLY A 79 17.73 -0.69 -15.40
N LEU A 80 17.41 -0.13 -14.22
CA LEU A 80 16.44 -0.74 -13.32
C LEU A 80 15.01 -0.54 -13.87
N PRO A 81 14.13 -1.54 -13.68
CA PRO A 81 12.71 -1.41 -14.02
C PRO A 81 11.87 -0.72 -12.92
N PHE A 82 12.53 -0.23 -11.87
CA PHE A 82 11.94 0.52 -10.76
C PHE A 82 12.93 1.59 -10.30
N ASP A 83 12.43 2.63 -9.65
CA ASP A 83 13.26 3.62 -8.99
C ASP A 83 13.42 3.27 -7.49
N PRO A 84 14.62 2.93 -7.01
CA PRO A 84 14.85 2.60 -5.60
C PRO A 84 14.75 3.81 -4.66
N TYR A 85 14.79 5.05 -5.16
CA TYR A 85 14.80 6.26 -4.33
C TYR A 85 13.51 7.07 -4.45
N ARG A 86 12.41 6.41 -4.83
CA ARG A 86 11.14 7.08 -5.12
C ARG A 86 10.52 7.69 -3.86
N GLY A 87 10.17 8.97 -3.93
CA GLY A 87 9.43 9.68 -2.87
C GLY A 87 7.91 9.45 -2.87
N HIS A 88 7.38 8.75 -3.87
CA HIS A 88 5.93 8.55 -3.99
C HIS A 88 5.56 7.09 -4.18
N LEU A 89 4.41 6.71 -3.64
CA LEU A 89 3.81 5.39 -3.90
C LEU A 89 3.45 5.23 -5.38
N TYR A 90 3.39 3.98 -5.82
CA TYR A 90 2.98 3.67 -7.18
C TYR A 90 1.51 4.01 -7.41
N THR A 91 1.18 4.36 -8.65
CA THR A 91 -0.21 4.35 -9.13
C THR A 91 -0.46 3.10 -9.97
N PRO A 92 -1.71 2.66 -10.15
CA PRO A 92 -1.97 1.57 -11.07
C PRO A 92 -1.62 1.94 -12.52
N ASP A 93 -1.80 3.20 -12.93
CA ASP A 93 -1.43 3.65 -14.28
C ASP A 93 0.08 3.54 -14.55
N GLU A 94 0.90 3.82 -13.54
CA GLU A 94 2.36 3.62 -13.60
C GLU A 94 2.71 2.13 -13.68
N LEU A 95 2.19 1.30 -12.78
CA LEU A 95 2.54 -0.13 -12.73
C LEU A 95 2.08 -0.91 -13.96
N PHE A 96 0.97 -0.51 -14.58
CA PHE A 96 0.40 -1.13 -15.77
C PHE A 96 0.67 -0.34 -17.06
N GLU A 97 1.63 0.59 -17.06
CA GLU A 97 2.02 1.31 -18.27
C GLU A 97 2.38 0.31 -19.39
N GLY A 98 1.78 0.48 -20.58
CA GLY A 98 2.02 -0.42 -21.71
C GLY A 98 1.17 -1.70 -21.72
N LEU A 99 0.18 -1.86 -20.83
CA LEU A 99 -0.73 -3.02 -20.80
C LEU A 99 -1.43 -3.30 -22.14
N ALA A 100 -1.75 -2.26 -22.91
CA ALA A 100 -2.39 -2.37 -24.22
C ALA A 100 -1.42 -2.74 -25.37
N SER A 101 -0.13 -2.91 -25.07
CA SER A 101 0.86 -3.34 -26.07
C SER A 101 0.63 -4.80 -26.48
N PRO A 102 1.20 -5.26 -27.62
CA PRO A 102 1.10 -6.66 -28.03
C PRO A 102 1.66 -7.67 -27.01
N ASP A 103 2.59 -7.22 -26.17
CA ASP A 103 3.22 -8.02 -25.11
C ASP A 103 2.41 -7.99 -23.80
N GLY A 104 1.29 -7.26 -23.74
CA GLY A 104 0.34 -7.28 -22.63
C GLY A 104 0.96 -6.88 -21.28
N TYR A 105 0.61 -7.63 -20.24
CA TYR A 105 1.12 -7.42 -18.89
C TYR A 105 2.65 -7.60 -18.79
N GLU A 106 3.25 -8.41 -19.63
CA GLU A 106 4.68 -8.69 -19.64
C GLU A 106 5.54 -7.48 -20.03
N ALA A 107 4.97 -6.50 -20.74
CA ALA A 107 5.63 -5.24 -21.04
C ALA A 107 5.63 -4.23 -19.87
N THR A 108 4.76 -4.43 -18.89
CA THR A 108 4.51 -3.45 -17.84
C THR A 108 5.69 -3.28 -16.88
N PRO A 109 5.88 -2.08 -16.28
CA PRO A 109 6.88 -1.88 -15.22
C PRO A 109 6.78 -2.92 -14.10
N ASP A 110 5.56 -3.30 -13.73
CA ASP A 110 5.34 -4.29 -12.69
C ASP A 110 5.93 -5.67 -13.02
N SER A 111 5.62 -6.19 -14.20
CA SER A 111 6.13 -7.48 -14.66
C SER A 111 7.65 -7.45 -14.85
N ARG A 112 8.19 -6.34 -15.35
CA ARG A 112 9.64 -6.15 -15.52
C ARG A 112 10.38 -6.10 -14.19
N ALA A 113 9.82 -5.45 -13.17
CA ALA A 113 10.35 -5.43 -11.80
C ALA A 113 10.33 -6.83 -11.17
N TYR A 114 9.25 -7.58 -11.35
CA TYR A 114 9.19 -8.98 -10.93
C TYR A 114 10.26 -9.83 -11.62
N ALA A 115 10.39 -9.73 -12.94
CA ALA A 115 11.38 -10.48 -13.70
C ALA A 115 12.82 -10.16 -13.25
N TRP A 116 13.10 -8.89 -12.93
CA TRP A 116 14.38 -8.48 -12.34
C TRP A 116 14.58 -9.11 -10.96
N PHE A 117 13.59 -9.02 -10.07
CA PHE A 117 13.65 -9.62 -8.73
C PHE A 117 13.90 -11.13 -8.77
N GLN A 118 13.24 -11.85 -9.67
CA GLN A 118 13.43 -13.30 -9.80
C GLN A 118 14.85 -13.68 -10.19
N ARG A 119 15.54 -12.85 -10.99
CA ARG A 119 16.95 -13.05 -11.34
C ARG A 119 17.89 -12.73 -10.18
N THR A 120 17.56 -11.73 -9.37
CA THR A 120 18.47 -11.17 -8.35
C THR A 120 18.19 -11.63 -6.91
N LYS A 121 17.07 -12.31 -6.66
CA LYS A 121 16.69 -12.66 -5.28
C LYS A 121 17.64 -13.66 -4.60
N ALA A 122 18.35 -14.47 -5.37
CA ALA A 122 19.18 -15.57 -4.88
C ALA A 122 20.56 -15.64 -5.57
N ASP A 123 20.97 -14.61 -6.31
CA ASP A 123 22.28 -14.57 -6.97
C ASP A 123 23.42 -14.21 -6.00
N GLY A 124 23.09 -13.73 -4.80
CA GLY A 124 24.04 -13.31 -3.78
C GLY A 124 24.63 -11.91 -4.02
N ASP A 125 24.10 -11.15 -4.98
CA ASP A 125 24.56 -9.80 -5.26
C ASP A 125 24.12 -8.82 -4.16
N VAL A 126 25.10 -8.28 -3.46
CA VAL A 126 24.91 -7.27 -2.42
C VAL A 126 24.34 -5.99 -3.02
N PHE A 127 24.69 -5.64 -4.25
CA PHE A 127 24.17 -4.43 -4.88
C PHE A 127 22.66 -4.56 -5.15
N ALA A 128 22.22 -5.66 -5.77
CA ALA A 128 20.79 -5.90 -5.98
C ALA A 128 19.99 -6.07 -4.67
N SER A 129 20.55 -6.66 -3.61
CA SER A 129 19.86 -6.72 -2.31
C SER A 129 19.77 -5.36 -1.63
N MET A 130 20.83 -4.54 -1.71
CA MET A 130 20.82 -3.16 -1.22
C MET A 130 19.77 -2.32 -1.95
N LEU A 131 19.67 -2.40 -3.28
CA LEU A 131 18.68 -1.63 -4.05
C LEU A 131 17.24 -1.98 -3.69
N ARG A 132 16.96 -3.26 -3.42
CA ARG A 132 15.64 -3.69 -2.92
C ARG A 132 15.35 -3.13 -1.53
N ALA A 133 16.34 -3.11 -0.64
CA ALA A 133 16.18 -2.57 0.69
C ALA A 133 15.95 -1.04 0.66
N VAL A 134 16.70 -0.29 -0.15
CA VAL A 134 16.50 1.16 -0.33
C VAL A 134 15.12 1.46 -0.94
N HIS A 135 14.70 0.67 -1.92
CA HIS A 135 13.36 0.77 -2.48
C HIS A 135 12.27 0.55 -1.43
N ASP A 136 12.33 -0.54 -0.68
CA ASP A 136 11.31 -0.89 0.31
C ASP A 136 11.28 0.13 1.48
N ASP A 137 12.43 0.72 1.82
CA ASP A 137 12.53 1.83 2.78
C ASP A 137 11.82 3.09 2.25
N SER A 138 12.11 3.50 1.01
CA SER A 138 11.47 4.67 0.38
C SER A 138 9.94 4.48 0.23
N ILE A 139 9.48 3.26 -0.06
CA ILE A 139 8.05 2.93 -0.07
C ILE A 139 7.43 2.98 1.33
N SER A 140 8.17 2.58 2.37
CA SER A 140 7.68 2.64 3.75
C SER A 140 7.47 4.07 4.22
N ASP A 141 8.41 4.94 3.85
CA ASP A 141 8.43 6.37 4.15
C ASP A 141 7.28 7.10 3.46
N ALA A 142 7.17 7.00 2.13
CA ALA A 142 6.07 7.56 1.34
C ALA A 142 4.69 7.05 1.80
N LEU A 143 4.60 5.82 2.29
CA LEU A 143 3.38 5.27 2.87
C LEU A 143 3.05 5.89 4.22
N ASP A 144 4.04 6.12 5.08
CA ASP A 144 3.83 6.80 6.37
C ASP A 144 3.35 8.23 6.17
N GLU A 145 3.97 8.98 5.25
CA GLU A 145 3.56 10.33 4.87
C GLU A 145 2.11 10.38 4.38
N LEU A 146 1.75 9.48 3.45
CA LEU A 146 0.37 9.39 2.92
C LEU A 146 -0.66 9.15 4.03
N LEU A 147 -0.29 8.37 5.05
CA LEU A 147 -1.20 7.94 6.11
C LEU A 147 -1.19 8.84 7.35
N VAL A 148 -0.41 9.93 7.35
CA VAL A 148 -0.41 10.89 8.46
C VAL A 148 -1.82 11.40 8.73
N GLY A 149 -2.30 11.17 9.95
CA GLY A 149 -3.64 11.58 10.39
C GLY A 149 -4.80 10.75 9.83
N ALA A 150 -4.54 9.78 8.97
CA ALA A 150 -5.56 8.89 8.43
C ALA A 150 -6.03 7.87 9.49
N ARG A 151 -7.32 7.55 9.45
CA ARG A 151 -7.89 6.42 10.20
C ARG A 151 -7.96 5.21 9.29
N VAL A 152 -7.01 4.30 9.44
CA VAL A 152 -6.78 3.22 8.48
C VAL A 152 -7.40 1.92 8.97
N VAL A 153 -8.24 1.30 8.15
CA VAL A 153 -8.80 -0.02 8.39
C VAL A 153 -8.15 -1.02 7.43
N GLY A 154 -7.52 -2.05 8.00
CA GLY A 154 -6.98 -3.17 7.25
C GLY A 154 -8.11 -4.13 6.86
N VAL A 155 -8.18 -4.54 5.60
CA VAL A 155 -9.05 -5.62 5.14
C VAL A 155 -8.20 -6.76 4.58
N MET A 156 -8.20 -7.87 5.29
CA MET A 156 -7.45 -9.08 4.97
C MET A 156 -8.38 -10.15 4.40
N GLY A 157 -7.87 -10.99 3.51
CA GLY A 157 -8.64 -12.10 2.94
C GLY A 157 -7.90 -12.82 1.82
N GLY A 158 -8.41 -13.98 1.42
CA GLY A 158 -7.77 -14.81 0.41
C GLY A 158 -7.75 -14.19 -1.00
N HIS A 159 -6.63 -14.37 -1.71
CA HIS A 159 -6.47 -13.99 -3.13
C HIS A 159 -7.33 -14.82 -4.10
N ALA A 160 -7.84 -15.98 -3.66
CA ALA A 160 -8.55 -16.95 -4.50
C ALA A 160 -10.04 -16.64 -4.72
N MET A 161 -10.56 -15.57 -4.10
CA MET A 161 -11.95 -15.14 -4.29
C MET A 161 -12.16 -14.66 -5.73
N ALA A 162 -13.06 -15.30 -6.48
CA ALA A 162 -13.31 -14.96 -7.88
C ALA A 162 -14.25 -13.76 -8.03
N ARG A 163 -14.01 -12.91 -9.03
CA ARG A 163 -14.97 -11.87 -9.45
C ARG A 163 -16.28 -12.53 -9.90
N GLY A 164 -17.41 -11.84 -9.71
CA GLY A 164 -18.75 -12.35 -10.05
C GLY A 164 -19.36 -13.31 -9.02
N THR A 165 -18.72 -13.49 -7.85
CA THR A 165 -19.29 -14.25 -6.72
C THR A 165 -19.93 -13.33 -5.68
N ASP A 166 -20.92 -13.83 -4.94
CA ASP A 166 -21.54 -13.07 -3.84
C ASP A 166 -20.52 -12.64 -2.78
N ALA A 167 -19.54 -13.50 -2.49
CA ALA A 167 -18.47 -13.19 -1.54
C ALA A 167 -17.62 -11.99 -2.00
N TYR A 168 -17.33 -11.90 -3.30
CA TYR A 168 -16.63 -10.76 -3.89
C TYR A 168 -17.47 -9.48 -3.81
N ALA A 169 -18.76 -9.57 -4.16
CA ALA A 169 -19.68 -8.44 -4.06
C ALA A 169 -19.79 -7.92 -2.61
N SER A 170 -19.99 -8.81 -1.63
CA SER A 170 -20.04 -8.43 -0.21
C SER A 170 -18.75 -7.77 0.29
N ALA A 171 -17.58 -8.26 -0.13
CA ALA A 171 -16.30 -7.61 0.19
C ALA A 171 -16.18 -6.20 -0.42
N ALA A 172 -16.71 -6.00 -1.64
CA ALA A 172 -16.77 -4.68 -2.26
C ALA A 172 -17.75 -3.74 -1.56
N HIS A 173 -18.94 -4.21 -1.17
CA HIS A 173 -19.86 -3.40 -0.37
C HIS A 173 -19.28 -3.03 1.00
N LEU A 174 -18.53 -3.93 1.64
CA LEU A 174 -17.79 -3.62 2.87
C LEU A 174 -16.78 -2.50 2.64
N GLY A 175 -15.91 -2.63 1.63
CA GLY A 175 -14.91 -1.59 1.30
C GLY A 175 -15.55 -0.22 1.08
N ARG A 176 -16.69 -0.19 0.38
CA ARG A 176 -17.46 1.05 0.14
C ARG A 176 -18.02 1.65 1.43
N THR A 177 -18.57 0.80 2.29
CA THR A 177 -19.14 1.21 3.58
C THR A 177 -18.07 1.81 4.49
N LEU A 178 -16.89 1.18 4.57
CA LEU A 178 -15.76 1.66 5.36
C LEU A 178 -15.26 3.01 4.85
N ALA A 179 -15.07 3.15 3.54
CA ALA A 179 -14.65 4.41 2.92
C ALA A 179 -15.68 5.53 3.16
N ARG A 180 -16.98 5.25 2.98
CA ARG A 180 -18.06 6.22 3.28
C ARG A 180 -18.17 6.58 4.76
N ALA A 181 -17.65 5.74 5.66
CA ALA A 181 -17.53 6.05 7.08
C ALA A 181 -16.30 6.93 7.43
N GLY A 182 -15.54 7.37 6.43
CA GLY A 182 -14.35 8.21 6.60
C GLY A 182 -13.10 7.44 7.01
N LEU A 183 -13.05 6.13 6.73
CA LEU A 183 -11.87 5.30 6.96
C LEU A 183 -11.07 5.14 5.66
N THR A 184 -9.75 5.17 5.76
CA THR A 184 -8.86 4.76 4.67
C THR A 184 -8.81 3.25 4.62
N VAL A 185 -9.32 2.65 3.56
CA VAL A 185 -9.25 1.19 3.35
C VAL A 185 -7.83 0.83 2.88
N ALA A 186 -7.18 -0.07 3.61
CA ALA A 186 -5.89 -0.65 3.25
C ALA A 186 -5.99 -2.17 3.10
N THR A 187 -5.40 -2.72 2.05
CA THR A 187 -5.40 -4.17 1.78
C THR A 187 -4.01 -4.64 1.40
N GLY A 188 -3.80 -5.96 1.26
CA GLY A 188 -2.58 -6.51 0.67
C GLY A 188 -2.43 -6.23 -0.84
N GLY A 189 -3.34 -5.49 -1.49
CA GLY A 189 -3.17 -4.97 -2.85
C GLY A 189 -3.21 -6.01 -3.97
N GLY A 190 -3.49 -7.28 -3.69
CA GLY A 190 -3.61 -8.35 -4.68
C GLY A 190 -5.04 -8.55 -5.21
N PRO A 191 -5.31 -9.67 -5.90
CA PRO A 191 -6.63 -10.02 -6.42
C PRO A 191 -7.58 -10.50 -5.31
N GLY A 192 -8.81 -10.83 -5.68
CA GLY A 192 -9.81 -11.44 -4.78
C GLY A 192 -10.33 -10.47 -3.73
N ALA A 193 -10.32 -10.87 -2.46
CA ALA A 193 -10.92 -10.07 -1.38
C ALA A 193 -10.27 -8.69 -1.23
N MET A 194 -8.95 -8.61 -1.46
CA MET A 194 -8.19 -7.37 -1.43
C MET A 194 -8.65 -6.42 -2.55
N GLU A 195 -8.73 -6.93 -3.78
CA GLU A 195 -9.26 -6.17 -4.92
C GLU A 195 -10.70 -5.71 -4.65
N ALA A 196 -11.57 -6.59 -4.18
CA ALA A 196 -12.97 -6.26 -3.92
C ALA A 196 -13.10 -5.10 -2.93
N ALA A 197 -12.36 -5.14 -1.81
CA ALA A 197 -12.37 -4.06 -0.83
C ALA A 197 -11.85 -2.73 -1.41
N ASN A 198 -10.78 -2.76 -2.22
CA ASN A 198 -10.30 -1.57 -2.93
C ASN A 198 -11.30 -1.05 -3.97
N LEU A 199 -11.97 -1.93 -4.73
CA LEU A 199 -13.07 -1.56 -5.64
C LEU A 199 -14.21 -0.87 -4.89
N GLY A 200 -14.57 -1.39 -3.72
CA GLY A 200 -15.55 -0.78 -2.84
C GLY A 200 -15.19 0.65 -2.47
N ALA A 201 -13.96 0.85 -2.00
CA ALA A 201 -13.44 2.17 -1.64
C ALA A 201 -13.37 3.10 -2.86
N TYR A 202 -12.97 2.58 -4.03
CA TYR A 202 -12.99 3.31 -5.30
C TYR A 202 -14.40 3.77 -5.67
N ALA A 203 -15.43 2.95 -5.44
CA ALA A 203 -16.83 3.28 -5.73
C ALA A 203 -17.49 4.19 -4.68
N ALA A 204 -16.82 4.48 -3.55
CA ALA A 204 -17.39 5.24 -2.44
C ALA A 204 -17.94 6.63 -2.80
N PRO A 205 -17.24 7.49 -3.57
CA PRO A 205 -17.74 8.81 -3.94
C PRO A 205 -18.76 8.79 -5.08
N LEU A 206 -18.94 7.64 -5.74
CA LEU A 206 -19.81 7.49 -6.90
C LEU A 206 -21.21 7.03 -6.48
N ASP A 207 -22.17 7.12 -7.41
CA ASP A 207 -23.56 6.71 -7.20
C ASP A 207 -23.70 5.22 -6.92
N ASP A 208 -24.75 4.82 -6.18
CA ASP A 208 -24.90 3.45 -5.71
C ASP A 208 -24.86 2.41 -6.84
N ALA A 209 -25.55 2.69 -7.96
CA ALA A 209 -25.61 1.84 -9.14
C ALA A 209 -24.25 1.55 -9.79
N MET A 210 -23.25 2.42 -9.60
CA MET A 210 -21.93 2.25 -10.22
C MET A 210 -21.26 0.94 -9.77
N LEU A 211 -21.38 0.59 -8.48
CA LEU A 211 -20.73 -0.61 -7.97
C LEU A 211 -21.34 -1.87 -8.58
N ASP A 212 -22.66 -1.94 -8.71
CA ASP A 212 -23.36 -3.08 -9.28
C ASP A 212 -22.95 -3.27 -10.76
N GLU A 213 -22.90 -2.18 -11.53
CA GLU A 213 -22.46 -2.22 -12.92
C GLU A 213 -20.98 -2.62 -13.06
N ALA A 214 -20.11 -2.15 -12.15
CA ALA A 214 -18.71 -2.53 -12.13
C ALA A 214 -18.54 -4.03 -11.80
N LEU A 215 -19.31 -4.56 -10.85
CA LEU A 215 -19.31 -5.99 -10.51
C LEU A 215 -19.75 -6.85 -11.69
N GLU A 216 -20.78 -6.45 -12.42
CA GLU A 216 -21.22 -7.14 -13.65
C GLU A 216 -20.15 -7.14 -14.74
N LEU A 217 -19.45 -6.02 -14.92
CA LEU A 217 -18.35 -5.91 -15.89
C LEU A 217 -17.19 -6.84 -15.50
N LEU A 218 -16.75 -6.77 -14.24
CA LEU A 218 -15.62 -7.56 -13.74
C LEU A 218 -15.90 -9.07 -13.72
N ALA A 219 -17.16 -9.48 -13.56
CA ALA A 219 -17.57 -10.88 -13.63
C ALA A 219 -17.22 -11.57 -14.97
N LYS A 220 -16.97 -10.80 -16.04
CA LYS A 220 -16.51 -11.33 -17.35
C LYS A 220 -15.08 -11.88 -17.31
N SER A 221 -14.27 -11.44 -16.35
CA SER A 221 -12.91 -11.91 -16.13
C SER A 221 -12.75 -12.37 -14.67
N PRO A 222 -13.28 -13.56 -14.29
CA PRO A 222 -13.38 -14.02 -12.90
C PRO A 222 -12.05 -14.17 -12.17
N SER A 223 -10.98 -14.46 -12.91
CA SER A 223 -9.65 -14.79 -12.40
C SER A 223 -8.58 -14.11 -13.26
N PHE A 224 -7.42 -13.84 -12.65
CA PHE A 224 -6.22 -13.38 -13.36
C PHE A 224 -5.53 -14.52 -14.14
N THR A 225 -6.01 -15.74 -13.97
CA THR A 225 -5.62 -16.89 -14.79
C THR A 225 -6.71 -17.21 -15.82
N PRO A 226 -6.35 -17.50 -17.08
CA PRO A 226 -4.98 -17.66 -17.59
C PRO A 226 -4.28 -16.36 -18.02
N SER A 227 -4.96 -15.20 -17.99
CA SER A 227 -4.46 -13.95 -18.56
C SER A 227 -4.56 -12.79 -17.57
N ILE A 228 -3.42 -12.32 -17.07
CA ILE A 228 -3.34 -11.12 -16.24
C ILE A 228 -3.73 -9.89 -17.07
N THR A 229 -3.36 -9.88 -18.36
CA THR A 229 -3.68 -8.80 -19.30
C THR A 229 -5.18 -8.56 -19.38
N ASP A 230 -5.97 -9.60 -19.63
CA ASP A 230 -7.44 -9.48 -19.77
C ASP A 230 -8.11 -9.14 -18.43
N TRP A 231 -7.58 -9.68 -17.34
CA TRP A 231 -8.07 -9.42 -15.99
C TRP A 231 -7.84 -7.96 -15.57
N ALA A 232 -6.66 -7.41 -15.85
CA ALA A 232 -6.33 -6.02 -15.58
C ALA A 232 -7.10 -5.08 -16.53
N ALA A 233 -7.18 -5.41 -17.83
CA ALA A 233 -7.92 -4.62 -18.81
C ALA A 233 -9.39 -4.42 -18.41
N ALA A 234 -10.05 -5.44 -17.87
CA ALA A 234 -11.42 -5.31 -17.34
C ALA A 234 -11.50 -4.30 -16.18
N ALA A 235 -10.50 -4.25 -15.30
CA ALA A 235 -10.46 -3.26 -14.23
C ALA A 235 -10.20 -1.84 -14.78
N PHE A 236 -9.33 -1.69 -15.78
CA PHE A 236 -9.10 -0.41 -16.45
C PHE A 236 -10.31 0.07 -17.26
N GLU A 237 -11.16 -0.83 -17.77
CA GLU A 237 -12.45 -0.48 -18.38
C GLU A 237 -13.38 0.19 -17.36
N VAL A 238 -13.46 -0.35 -16.14
CA VAL A 238 -14.19 0.29 -15.02
C VAL A 238 -13.61 1.67 -14.72
N ARG A 239 -12.29 1.79 -14.56
CA ARG A 239 -11.63 3.07 -14.25
C ARG A 239 -11.83 4.11 -15.36
N THR A 240 -11.84 3.68 -16.62
CA THR A 240 -12.09 4.57 -17.78
C THR A 240 -13.52 5.08 -17.77
N ARG A 241 -14.48 4.22 -17.40
CA ARG A 241 -15.90 4.58 -17.35
C ARG A 241 -16.23 5.49 -16.16
N TRP A 242 -15.51 5.37 -15.05
CA TRP A 242 -15.71 6.15 -13.83
C TRP A 242 -14.38 6.64 -13.24
N PRO A 243 -13.74 7.68 -13.84
CA PRO A 243 -12.39 8.09 -13.48
C PRO A 243 -12.26 8.66 -12.05
N ASP A 244 -13.32 9.24 -11.50
CA ASP A 244 -13.32 9.98 -10.23
C ASP A 244 -13.55 9.08 -9.00
N GLY A 245 -12.83 7.97 -8.93
CA GLY A 245 -12.91 7.02 -7.81
C GLY A 245 -12.30 7.51 -6.51
N GLY A 246 -12.71 6.91 -5.40
CA GLY A 246 -12.24 7.22 -4.05
C GLY A 246 -10.84 6.67 -3.74
N PRO A 247 -10.15 7.26 -2.75
CA PRO A 247 -8.81 6.81 -2.37
C PRO A 247 -8.86 5.51 -1.56
N SER A 248 -7.87 4.65 -1.79
CA SER A 248 -7.54 3.52 -0.92
C SER A 248 -6.09 3.11 -1.12
N VAL A 249 -5.57 2.31 -0.20
CA VAL A 249 -4.20 1.81 -0.24
C VAL A 249 -4.21 0.31 -0.55
N GLY A 250 -3.35 -0.11 -1.47
CA GLY A 250 -3.00 -1.50 -1.69
C GLY A 250 -1.52 -1.69 -1.38
N ILE A 251 -1.17 -2.74 -0.65
CA ILE A 251 0.21 -3.03 -0.27
C ILE A 251 0.63 -4.37 -0.88
N PRO A 252 0.86 -4.46 -2.21
CA PRO A 252 1.24 -5.72 -2.89
C PRO A 252 2.71 -6.07 -2.72
N THR A 253 3.14 -7.20 -3.29
CA THR A 253 4.55 -7.62 -3.30
C THR A 253 4.97 -8.26 -4.62
N TRP A 254 6.24 -8.17 -4.95
CA TRP A 254 6.87 -9.01 -5.98
C TRP A 254 7.31 -10.38 -5.47
N PHE A 255 7.30 -10.62 -4.15
CA PHE A 255 7.65 -11.91 -3.55
C PHE A 255 6.73 -13.04 -4.05
N TYR A 256 5.43 -12.76 -4.08
CA TYR A 256 4.39 -13.60 -4.66
C TYR A 256 4.05 -13.15 -6.09
N GLY A 257 5.02 -12.85 -6.95
CA GLY A 257 4.75 -12.24 -8.27
C GLY A 257 3.95 -13.08 -9.29
N HIS A 258 3.28 -14.14 -8.85
CA HIS A 258 2.13 -14.73 -9.55
C HIS A 258 0.80 -14.02 -9.21
N GLU A 259 0.76 -13.20 -8.16
CA GLU A 259 -0.38 -12.36 -7.77
C GLU A 259 -0.15 -10.93 -8.30
N PRO A 260 -0.86 -10.50 -9.37
CA PRO A 260 -0.75 -9.13 -9.87
C PRO A 260 -1.36 -8.14 -8.87
N PRO A 261 -0.90 -6.88 -8.85
CA PRO A 261 -1.54 -5.84 -8.05
C PRO A 261 -2.93 -5.54 -8.60
N ASN A 262 -3.87 -5.16 -7.75
CA ASN A 262 -5.18 -4.69 -8.22
C ASN A 262 -5.12 -3.25 -8.73
N ALA A 263 -6.06 -2.89 -9.60
CA ALA A 263 -6.09 -1.57 -10.23
C ALA A 263 -6.98 -0.54 -9.51
N PHE A 264 -7.65 -0.91 -8.41
CA PHE A 264 -8.61 -0.04 -7.73
C PHE A 264 -8.05 0.71 -6.52
N ALA A 265 -6.92 0.25 -5.97
CA ALA A 265 -6.17 1.03 -5.00
C ALA A 265 -5.61 2.30 -5.67
N ALA A 266 -5.89 3.46 -5.08
CA ALA A 266 -5.38 4.73 -5.59
C ALA A 266 -3.86 4.85 -5.37
N HIS A 267 -3.36 4.26 -4.29
CA HIS A 267 -1.94 4.24 -3.93
C HIS A 267 -1.47 2.81 -3.70
N LEU A 268 -0.35 2.43 -4.32
CA LEU A 268 0.22 1.09 -4.27
C LEU A 268 1.62 1.13 -3.62
N ALA A 269 1.71 0.61 -2.40
CA ALA A 269 2.98 0.41 -1.70
C ALA A 269 3.48 -1.01 -1.98
N LYS A 270 4.16 -1.20 -3.11
CA LYS A 270 4.62 -2.52 -3.56
C LYS A 270 6.01 -2.85 -3.02
N TYR A 271 6.18 -3.98 -2.36
CA TYR A 271 7.44 -4.36 -1.70
C TYR A 271 8.15 -5.55 -2.36
N PHE A 272 9.48 -5.58 -2.27
CA PHE A 272 10.26 -6.80 -2.54
C PHE A 272 10.27 -7.76 -1.33
N ALA A 273 10.41 -7.23 -0.12
CA ALA A 273 10.44 -8.00 1.12
C ALA A 273 9.03 -8.21 1.69
N ASN A 274 8.56 -9.46 1.68
CA ASN A 274 7.22 -9.77 2.17
C ASN A 274 7.04 -9.53 3.69
N ALA A 275 8.09 -9.77 4.49
CA ALA A 275 8.01 -9.57 5.94
C ALA A 275 7.75 -8.10 6.31
N THR A 276 8.46 -7.16 5.65
CA THR A 276 8.24 -5.71 5.85
C THR A 276 6.84 -5.30 5.42
N ARG A 277 6.35 -5.85 4.29
CA ARG A 277 4.98 -5.63 3.81
C ARG A 277 3.92 -6.08 4.82
N GLU A 278 4.00 -7.31 5.30
CA GLU A 278 2.96 -7.91 6.14
C GLU A 278 2.85 -7.19 7.48
N ASP A 279 3.98 -6.98 8.16
CA ASP A 279 3.99 -6.21 9.40
C ASP A 279 3.61 -4.75 9.16
N GLY A 280 4.10 -4.16 8.06
CA GLY A 280 3.86 -2.76 7.71
C GLY A 280 2.38 -2.43 7.48
N LEU A 281 1.61 -3.30 6.82
CA LEU A 281 0.17 -3.14 6.64
C LEU A 281 -0.58 -3.19 7.97
N LEU A 282 -0.25 -4.16 8.83
CA LEU A 282 -0.88 -4.34 10.13
C LEU A 282 -0.52 -3.23 11.12
N ALA A 283 0.73 -2.76 11.10
CA ALA A 283 1.22 -1.65 11.93
C ALA A 283 0.48 -0.34 11.65
N ARG A 284 0.12 -0.13 10.38
CA ARG A 284 -0.55 1.10 9.93
C ARG A 284 -2.08 1.04 10.02
N SER A 285 -2.67 -0.12 10.32
CA SER A 285 -4.12 -0.33 10.45
C SER A 285 -4.69 0.16 11.79
N ASN A 286 -4.55 1.46 12.07
CA ASN A 286 -4.83 2.06 13.38
C ASN A 286 -6.33 2.13 13.79
N ALA A 287 -7.26 1.95 12.85
CA ALA A 287 -8.70 1.92 13.12
C ALA A 287 -9.24 0.49 13.31
N GLY A 288 -8.38 -0.52 13.17
CA GLY A 288 -8.69 -1.94 13.31
C GLY A 288 -8.52 -2.73 12.02
N VAL A 289 -8.70 -4.04 12.13
CA VAL A 289 -8.49 -5.00 11.03
C VAL A 289 -9.70 -5.92 10.91
N ILE A 290 -10.16 -6.12 9.67
CA ILE A 290 -11.20 -7.08 9.31
C ILE A 290 -10.56 -8.25 8.56
N PHE A 291 -10.81 -9.47 9.03
CA PHE A 291 -10.30 -10.71 8.47
C PHE A 291 -11.43 -11.50 7.82
N LEU A 292 -11.49 -11.44 6.49
CA LEU A 292 -12.36 -12.26 5.65
C LEU A 292 -11.81 -13.69 5.54
N PRO A 293 -12.63 -14.69 5.15
CA PRO A 293 -12.16 -16.06 4.96
C PRO A 293 -10.87 -16.16 4.13
N GLY A 294 -9.92 -16.93 4.63
CA GLY A 294 -8.58 -17.03 4.08
C GLY A 294 -7.92 -18.37 4.37
N ALA A 295 -6.60 -18.43 4.21
CA ALA A 295 -5.82 -19.64 4.46
C ALA A 295 -4.57 -19.28 5.29
N ALA A 296 -3.43 -19.93 5.01
CA ALA A 296 -2.21 -19.78 5.80
C ALA A 296 -1.77 -18.32 5.99
N GLY A 297 -1.79 -17.49 4.93
CA GLY A 297 -1.43 -16.06 5.03
C GLY A 297 -2.35 -15.29 5.96
N THR A 298 -3.67 -15.40 5.79
CA THR A 298 -4.64 -14.71 6.65
C THR A 298 -4.59 -15.19 8.10
N VAL A 299 -4.31 -16.47 8.33
CA VAL A 299 -4.09 -16.99 9.69
C VAL A 299 -2.84 -16.36 10.32
N GLN A 300 -1.75 -16.22 9.55
CA GLN A 300 -0.55 -15.52 10.01
C GLN A 300 -0.86 -14.07 10.37
N GLU A 301 -1.55 -13.33 9.49
CA GLU A 301 -1.93 -11.93 9.70
C GLU A 301 -2.79 -11.73 10.97
N ILE A 302 -3.69 -12.67 11.28
CA ILE A 302 -4.48 -12.64 12.52
C ILE A 302 -3.55 -12.62 13.74
N PHE A 303 -2.51 -13.45 13.76
CA PHE A 303 -1.61 -13.52 14.91
C PHE A 303 -0.50 -12.46 14.91
N ASP A 304 -0.09 -11.99 13.74
CA ASP A 304 0.78 -10.82 13.60
C ASP A 304 0.09 -9.55 14.12
N ASN A 305 -1.24 -9.45 13.98
CA ASN A 305 -2.02 -8.37 14.59
C ASN A 305 -2.35 -8.62 16.07
N ALA A 306 -2.69 -9.85 16.44
CA ALA A 306 -3.01 -10.22 17.82
C ALA A 306 -1.82 -10.02 18.76
N THR A 307 -0.58 -10.23 18.28
CA THR A 307 0.61 -10.18 19.13
C THR A 307 0.87 -8.78 19.69
N PRO A 308 0.93 -7.69 18.89
CA PRO A 308 0.98 -6.33 19.41
C PRO A 308 -0.20 -5.97 20.32
N ASN A 309 -1.41 -6.42 20.00
CA ASN A 309 -2.60 -6.21 20.84
C ASN A 309 -2.49 -6.91 22.20
N TYR A 310 -1.91 -8.11 22.25
CA TYR A 310 -1.71 -8.88 23.46
C TYR A 310 -0.66 -8.25 24.39
N TYR A 311 0.40 -7.70 23.81
CA TYR A 311 1.50 -7.06 24.54
C TYR A 311 1.34 -5.55 24.73
N GLU A 312 0.32 -4.94 24.12
CA GLU A 312 0.11 -3.49 24.05
C GLU A 312 1.34 -2.73 23.51
N SER A 313 2.13 -3.38 22.65
CA SER A 313 3.42 -2.84 22.18
C SER A 313 3.29 -1.65 21.23
N ARG A 314 2.08 -1.43 20.68
CA ARG A 314 1.71 -0.31 19.81
C ARG A 314 0.67 0.62 20.46
N GLY A 315 0.47 0.50 21.78
CA GLY A 315 -0.56 1.23 22.52
C GLY A 315 -1.80 0.38 22.81
N GLU A 316 -2.95 1.04 22.96
CA GLU A 316 -4.22 0.33 23.21
C GLU A 316 -4.54 -0.66 22.07
N PRO A 317 -5.11 -1.84 22.39
CA PRO A 317 -5.40 -2.81 21.35
C PRO A 317 -6.42 -2.29 20.34
N THR A 318 -6.10 -2.42 19.06
CA THR A 318 -6.98 -2.02 17.96
C THR A 318 -8.04 -3.10 17.70
N PRO A 319 -9.25 -2.74 17.24
CA PRO A 319 -10.29 -3.70 16.92
C PRO A 319 -9.86 -4.79 15.93
N MET A 320 -10.29 -6.03 16.16
CA MET A 320 -10.13 -7.17 15.25
C MET A 320 -11.49 -7.82 14.99
N VAL A 321 -11.90 -7.90 13.73
CA VAL A 321 -13.19 -8.51 13.35
C VAL A 321 -12.95 -9.66 12.39
N LEU A 322 -13.31 -10.87 12.78
CA LEU A 322 -13.27 -12.05 11.92
C LEU A 322 -14.66 -12.27 11.32
N VAL A 323 -14.72 -12.63 10.04
CA VAL A 323 -15.97 -12.85 9.27
C VAL A 323 -16.08 -14.30 8.81
N ASP A 324 -17.28 -14.88 8.86
CA ASP A 324 -17.62 -16.29 8.66
C ASP A 324 -17.28 -17.14 9.90
N ARG A 325 -18.28 -17.32 10.77
CA ARG A 325 -18.17 -18.12 11.99
C ARG A 325 -17.74 -19.54 11.70
N ALA A 326 -18.38 -20.20 10.74
CA ALA A 326 -18.08 -21.59 10.40
C ALA A 326 -16.63 -21.75 9.91
N HIS A 327 -16.11 -20.78 9.16
CA HIS A 327 -14.72 -20.77 8.75
C HIS A 327 -13.77 -20.72 9.95
N TRP A 328 -13.96 -19.75 10.85
CA TRP A 328 -13.02 -19.49 11.95
C TRP A 328 -13.23 -20.34 13.22
N THR A 329 -14.31 -21.11 13.32
CA THR A 329 -14.56 -22.04 14.43
C THR A 329 -14.49 -23.51 14.05
N GLU A 330 -14.73 -23.88 12.80
CA GLU A 330 -14.80 -25.29 12.37
C GLU A 330 -13.71 -25.65 11.36
N ARG A 331 -13.56 -24.88 10.28
CA ARG A 331 -12.62 -25.21 9.19
C ARG A 331 -11.17 -24.89 9.57
N LEU A 332 -10.93 -23.67 10.02
CA LEU A 332 -9.65 -23.18 10.55
C LEU A 332 -9.96 -22.54 11.90
N PRO A 333 -9.92 -23.31 13.02
CA PRO A 333 -10.41 -22.88 14.33
C PRO A 333 -9.51 -21.86 15.03
N THR A 334 -9.26 -20.73 14.36
CA THR A 334 -8.46 -19.60 14.83
C THR A 334 -9.19 -18.82 15.91
N TRP A 335 -10.53 -18.70 15.83
CA TRP A 335 -11.30 -17.92 16.79
C TRP A 335 -11.19 -18.44 18.23
N PRO A 336 -11.36 -19.76 18.52
CA PRO A 336 -11.15 -20.29 19.87
C PRO A 336 -9.77 -19.98 20.44
N LEU A 337 -8.72 -20.04 19.61
CA LEU A 337 -7.35 -19.72 20.04
C LEU A 337 -7.18 -18.22 20.31
N LEU A 338 -7.67 -17.36 19.41
CA LEU A 338 -7.65 -15.90 19.58
C LEU A 338 -8.40 -15.49 20.86
N GLN A 339 -9.58 -16.05 21.10
CA GLN A 339 -10.38 -15.79 22.30
C GLN A 339 -9.64 -16.24 23.58
N ALA A 340 -8.98 -17.41 23.55
CA ALA A 340 -8.20 -17.90 24.69
C ALA A 340 -7.00 -17.00 25.00
N LEU A 341 -6.35 -16.43 23.98
CA LEU A 341 -5.24 -15.48 24.15
C LEU A 341 -5.72 -14.12 24.67
N ALA A 342 -6.89 -13.66 24.23
CA ALA A 342 -7.44 -12.36 24.59
C ALA A 342 -8.05 -12.33 26.00
N ARG A 343 -8.49 -13.48 26.54
CA ARG A 343 -9.19 -13.58 27.83
C ARG A 343 -8.43 -12.91 28.97
N GLU A 344 -9.15 -12.15 29.81
CA GLU A 344 -8.62 -11.40 30.96
C GLU A 344 -7.60 -10.32 30.56
N ARG A 345 -7.65 -9.84 29.31
CA ARG A 345 -6.80 -8.74 28.79
C ARG A 345 -7.64 -7.63 28.18
N SER A 346 -7.03 -6.45 28.01
CA SER A 346 -7.61 -5.30 27.31
C SER A 346 -8.14 -5.66 25.90
N MET A 347 -7.40 -6.55 25.21
CA MET A 347 -7.74 -7.10 23.89
C MET A 347 -9.08 -7.86 23.86
N GLU A 348 -9.55 -8.45 24.97
CA GLU A 348 -10.80 -9.23 25.02
C GLU A 348 -11.99 -8.42 24.51
N SER A 349 -12.05 -7.14 24.90
CA SER A 349 -13.10 -6.21 24.51
C SER A 349 -12.96 -5.65 23.09
N ARG A 350 -11.91 -6.05 22.37
CA ARG A 350 -11.52 -5.53 21.05
C ARG A 350 -11.61 -6.57 19.93
N ILE A 351 -12.05 -7.80 20.22
CA ILE A 351 -12.24 -8.84 19.21
C ILE A 351 -13.74 -9.11 18.95
N ALA A 352 -14.11 -9.40 17.71
CA ALA A 352 -15.45 -9.86 17.35
C ALA A 352 -15.42 -10.94 16.26
N LEU A 353 -16.42 -11.83 16.28
CA LEU A 353 -16.69 -12.81 15.23
C LEU A 353 -18.12 -12.63 14.73
N VAL A 354 -18.25 -12.29 13.45
CA VAL A 354 -19.52 -12.04 12.75
C VAL A 354 -19.71 -13.02 11.60
N ASP A 355 -20.92 -13.07 11.06
CA ASP A 355 -21.27 -14.03 10.01
C ASP A 355 -21.13 -13.42 8.61
N THR A 356 -21.31 -12.11 8.45
CA THR A 356 -21.23 -11.45 7.14
C THR A 356 -20.31 -10.23 7.11
N ALA A 357 -19.91 -9.82 5.91
CA ALA A 357 -19.07 -8.64 5.70
C ALA A 357 -19.80 -7.34 6.11
N GLU A 358 -21.12 -7.28 5.90
CA GLU A 358 -21.97 -6.15 6.28
C GLU A 358 -21.98 -5.96 7.81
N GLU A 359 -22.06 -7.04 8.58
CA GLU A 359 -21.98 -7.01 10.05
C GLU A 359 -20.60 -6.55 10.55
N ALA A 360 -19.55 -6.75 9.76
CA ALA A 360 -18.18 -6.44 10.16
C ALA A 360 -17.95 -4.94 10.34
N GLY A 361 -18.50 -4.10 9.46
CA GLY A 361 -18.42 -2.64 9.58
C GLY A 361 -19.09 -2.12 10.86
N GLU A 362 -20.26 -2.65 11.19
CA GLU A 362 -20.96 -2.31 12.43
C GLU A 362 -20.24 -2.83 13.68
N ALA A 363 -19.66 -4.02 13.62
CA ALA A 363 -18.83 -4.55 14.69
C ALA A 363 -17.59 -3.66 14.95
N LEU A 364 -16.88 -3.28 13.88
CA LEU A 364 -15.73 -2.39 13.96
C LEU A 364 -16.09 -1.06 14.64
N LYS A 365 -17.22 -0.46 14.26
CA LYS A 365 -17.73 0.78 14.86
C LYS A 365 -18.03 0.62 16.35
N ARG A 366 -18.69 -0.47 16.75
CA ARG A 366 -18.98 -0.77 18.18
C ARG A 366 -17.69 -0.92 18.99
N LEU A 367 -16.72 -1.65 18.46
CA LEU A 367 -15.42 -1.89 19.12
C LEU A 367 -14.54 -0.63 19.19
N SER A 368 -14.74 0.32 18.27
CA SER A 368 -14.02 1.61 18.26
C SER A 368 -14.61 2.62 19.26
N GLY A 369 -15.91 2.55 19.54
CA GLY A 369 -16.62 3.48 20.43
C GLY A 369 -16.47 3.21 21.93
N SER A 370 -15.96 2.03 22.31
CA SER A 370 -15.73 1.63 23.70
C SER A 370 -14.51 2.30 24.35
N SER A 371 -13.69 3.05 23.59
CA SER A 371 -12.49 3.74 24.10
C SER A 371 -12.76 5.08 24.81
N THR A 372 -13.98 5.64 24.68
CA THR A 372 -14.29 7.02 25.13
C THR A 372 -14.91 7.13 26.53
N GLY A 373 -14.71 6.15 27.41
CA GLY A 373 -15.37 6.13 28.72
C GLY A 373 -14.51 5.59 29.86
N GLN A 374 -13.49 6.35 30.27
CA GLN A 374 -13.00 6.50 31.65
C GLN A 374 -11.63 7.21 31.66
N VAL A 375 -11.62 8.55 31.70
CA VAL A 375 -10.63 9.35 32.46
C VAL A 375 -11.34 10.58 33.00
#